data_AF-A0A1B8UJG6-F1
#
_entry.id   AF-A0A1B8UJG6-F1
#
_cell.length_a   1.000
_cell.length_b   1.000
_cell.length_c   1.000
_cell.angle_alpha   90.00
_cell.angle_beta   90.00
_cell.angle_gamma   90.00
#
_symmetry.space_group_name_H-M   'P 1'
#
loop_
_entity.id
_entity.type
_entity.pdbx_description
1 polymer ?
#
loop_
_entity_poly.entity_id
_entity_poly.type
_entity_poly.pdbx_seq_one_letter_code
_entity_poly.pdbx_strand_id
1 'polypeptide(L)'
;MTEFWDERFLMVHNQLDVRQQLVEAEERAAMMIPDDWDAAVQRGVIEYEGHRIELEDKELLNGRAGICLPRSMQFIPKGIRLREQQANEHEQDVYTDEASSAMFGVCLMNHTVRTEDMATLQREMAVQAKKLRADVQLVQAEMMACSAGRRLV
;
A
#
# COMPACT_ATOMS: atom_id res chain seq x y z
N MET A 1 14.79 10.55 10.91
CA MET A 1 13.90 11.70 11.17
C MET A 1 12.73 11.57 10.20
N THR A 2 11.70 10.84 10.61
CA THR A 2 10.53 10.37 9.84
C THR A 2 9.22 11.03 10.31
N GLU A 3 9.35 12.10 11.11
CA GLU A 3 8.32 12.64 12.01
C GLU A 3 7.04 13.11 11.30
N PHE A 4 7.10 13.50 10.01
CA PHE A 4 5.92 14.01 9.30
C PHE A 4 5.01 12.94 8.68
N TRP A 5 5.50 11.71 8.47
CA TRP A 5 4.74 10.65 7.80
C TRP A 5 4.09 9.69 8.78
N ASP A 6 4.76 9.42 9.90
CA ASP A 6 4.19 8.68 11.02
C ASP A 6 2.88 9.34 11.47
N GLU A 7 2.83 10.68 11.50
CA GLU A 7 1.62 11.45 11.80
C GLU A 7 0.47 11.26 10.80
N ARG A 8 0.77 11.09 9.51
CA ARG A 8 -0.26 10.86 8.47
C ARG A 8 -0.77 9.43 8.47
N PHE A 9 0.10 8.45 8.68
CA PHE A 9 -0.31 7.06 8.93
C PHE A 9 -1.15 6.95 10.21
N LEU A 10 -0.75 7.66 11.28
CA LEU A 10 -1.53 7.75 12.52
C LEU A 10 -2.89 8.43 12.30
N MET A 11 -2.96 9.49 11.49
CA MET A 11 -4.23 10.18 11.19
C MET A 11 -5.22 9.28 10.44
N VAL A 12 -4.75 8.56 9.42
CA VAL A 12 -5.57 7.58 8.68
C VAL A 12 -5.96 6.42 9.58
N HIS A 13 -5.05 5.93 10.41
CA HIS A 13 -5.32 4.88 11.39
C HIS A 13 -6.43 5.30 12.38
N ASN A 14 -6.35 6.52 12.93
CA ASN A 14 -7.39 7.04 13.81
C ASN A 14 -8.75 7.14 13.09
N GLN A 15 -8.78 7.47 11.80
CA GLN A 15 -10.02 7.48 11.02
C GLN A 15 -10.58 6.06 10.79
N LEU A 16 -9.72 5.07 10.60
CA LEU A 16 -10.11 3.66 10.48
C LEU A 16 -10.62 3.10 11.80
N ASP A 17 -9.99 3.43 12.93
CA ASP A 17 -10.45 3.03 14.28
C ASP A 17 -11.86 3.58 14.57
N VAL A 18 -12.10 4.86 14.22
CA VAL A 18 -13.42 5.50 14.35
C VAL A 18 -14.46 4.83 13.44
N ARG A 19 -14.05 4.36 12.27
CA ARG A 19 -14.92 3.66 11.31
C ARG A 19 -15.18 2.20 11.71
N GLN A 20 -14.21 1.50 12.29
CA GLN A 20 -14.37 0.15 12.83
C GLN A 20 -15.37 0.10 13.99
N GLN A 21 -15.42 1.15 14.83
CA GLN A 21 -16.46 1.27 15.86
C GLN A 21 -17.88 1.46 15.29
N LEU A 22 -18.03 1.73 13.99
CA LEU A 22 -19.32 1.88 13.30
C LEU A 22 -19.72 0.67 12.44
N VAL A 23 -18.83 -0.30 12.21
CA VAL A 23 -19.02 -1.39 11.21
C VAL A 23 -19.25 -2.77 11.82
N GLU A 24 -19.33 -2.91 13.15
CA GLU A 24 -19.72 -4.18 13.81
C GLU A 24 -21.18 -4.65 13.53
N ALA A 25 -21.87 -4.07 12.53
CA ALA A 25 -23.27 -4.38 12.20
C ALA A 25 -23.51 -5.00 10.81
N GLU A 26 -22.52 -5.09 9.90
CA GLU A 26 -22.77 -5.59 8.53
C GLU A 26 -21.65 -6.51 8.01
N GLU A 27 -21.54 -7.72 8.55
CA GLU A 27 -20.82 -8.80 7.87
C GLU A 27 -21.82 -9.72 7.14
N ARG A 28 -22.08 -9.40 5.88
CA ARG A 28 -22.42 -10.36 4.81
C ARG A 28 -22.51 -9.62 3.47
N ALA A 29 -21.44 -9.60 2.70
CA ALA A 29 -21.52 -9.30 1.27
C ALA A 29 -20.41 -10.00 0.47
N ALA A 30 -20.88 -10.73 -0.54
CA ALA A 30 -20.22 -11.38 -1.67
C ALA A 30 -18.70 -11.18 -1.89
N MET A 31 -17.92 -12.23 -1.64
CA MET A 31 -16.61 -12.40 -2.24
C MET A 31 -16.74 -12.52 -3.76
N MET A 32 -16.28 -11.51 -4.50
CA MET A 32 -16.01 -11.62 -5.93
C MET A 32 -14.83 -12.58 -6.16
N ILE A 33 -14.93 -13.46 -7.16
CA ILE A 33 -13.93 -14.50 -7.43
C ILE A 33 -12.63 -13.84 -7.93
N PRO A 34 -11.44 -14.25 -7.44
CA PRO A 34 -10.14 -13.66 -7.82
C PRO A 34 -9.89 -13.53 -9.32
N ASP A 35 -10.33 -14.49 -10.14
CA ASP A 35 -10.13 -14.47 -11.61
C ASP A 35 -10.84 -13.31 -12.33
N ASP A 36 -11.87 -12.72 -11.71
CA ASP A 36 -12.59 -11.57 -12.27
C ASP A 36 -11.86 -10.23 -12.01
N TRP A 37 -10.94 -10.20 -11.04
CA TRP A 37 -10.21 -8.97 -10.68
C TRP A 37 -9.19 -8.58 -11.74
N ASP A 38 -8.37 -9.52 -12.21
CA ASP A 38 -7.36 -9.23 -13.24
C ASP A 38 -8.02 -8.70 -14.52
N ALA A 39 -9.14 -9.31 -14.91
CA ALA A 39 -9.91 -8.86 -16.07
C ALA A 39 -10.57 -7.48 -15.84
N ALA A 40 -11.07 -7.21 -14.63
CA ALA A 40 -11.63 -5.91 -14.27
C ALA A 40 -10.55 -4.81 -14.25
N VAL A 41 -9.37 -5.11 -13.71
CA VAL A 41 -8.22 -4.20 -13.72
C VAL A 41 -7.77 -3.89 -15.15
N GLN A 42 -7.68 -4.90 -16.02
CA GLN A 42 -7.36 -4.68 -17.44
C GLN A 42 -8.38 -3.80 -18.17
N ARG A 43 -9.65 -3.85 -17.77
CA ARG A 43 -10.70 -2.97 -18.31
C ARG A 43 -10.67 -1.56 -17.70
N GLY A 44 -9.86 -1.32 -16.67
CA GLY A 44 -9.76 -0.05 -15.97
C GLY A 44 -10.98 0.29 -15.10
N VAL A 45 -11.87 -0.68 -14.85
CA VAL A 45 -13.09 -0.47 -14.06
C VAL A 45 -13.40 -1.72 -13.26
N ILE A 46 -13.61 -1.54 -11.95
CA ILE A 46 -14.04 -2.57 -11.02
C ILE A 46 -15.44 -2.24 -10.52
N GLU A 47 -16.35 -3.21 -10.57
CA GLU A 47 -17.67 -3.12 -9.95
C GLU A 47 -17.68 -3.97 -8.69
N TYR A 48 -17.82 -3.33 -7.53
CA TYR A 48 -17.79 -4.00 -6.23
C TYR A 48 -18.89 -3.43 -5.34
N GLU A 49 -19.73 -4.29 -4.77
CA GLU A 49 -20.86 -3.90 -3.90
C GLU A 49 -21.77 -2.79 -4.50
N GLY A 50 -21.98 -2.85 -5.82
CA GLY A 50 -22.78 -1.85 -6.55
C GLY A 50 -22.10 -0.49 -6.73
N HIS A 51 -20.81 -0.39 -6.39
CA HIS A 51 -19.98 0.78 -6.63
C HIS A 51 -19.07 0.53 -7.83
N ARG A 52 -18.97 1.56 -8.68
CA ARG A 52 -18.07 1.56 -9.82
C ARG A 52 -16.79 2.31 -9.46
N ILE A 53 -15.67 1.62 -9.50
CA ILE A 53 -14.34 2.15 -9.23
C ILE A 53 -13.59 2.26 -10.56
N GLU A 54 -13.31 3.49 -10.98
CA GLU A 54 -12.47 3.74 -12.17
C GLU A 54 -11.01 3.71 -11.76
N LEU A 55 -10.20 3.00 -12.56
CA LEU A 55 -8.76 2.87 -12.36
C LEU A 55 -8.00 3.70 -13.40
N GLU A 56 -6.82 4.15 -13.02
CA GLU A 56 -5.87 4.79 -13.92
C GLU A 56 -4.45 4.33 -13.63
N ASP A 57 -3.61 4.37 -14.67
CA ASP A 57 -2.20 4.05 -14.56
C ASP A 57 -1.45 5.23 -13.93
N LYS A 58 -0.73 4.93 -12.85
CA LYS A 58 0.09 5.88 -12.11
C LYS A 58 1.55 5.44 -12.16
N GLU A 59 2.43 6.41 -12.36
CA GLU A 59 3.86 6.19 -12.34
C GLU A 59 4.37 6.14 -10.89
N LEU A 60 5.26 5.19 -10.62
CA LEU A 60 5.92 5.01 -9.34
C LEU A 60 7.42 5.18 -9.50
N LEU A 61 8.06 5.65 -8.43
CA LEU A 61 9.49 5.66 -8.23
C LEU A 61 10.23 6.37 -9.37
N ASN A 62 9.74 7.58 -9.72
CA ASN A 62 10.23 8.40 -10.84
C ASN A 62 10.12 7.68 -12.20
N GLY A 63 9.00 6.99 -12.46
CA GLY A 63 8.70 6.34 -13.74
C GLY A 63 9.36 4.97 -13.94
N ARG A 64 10.00 4.40 -12.90
CA ARG A 64 10.62 3.06 -12.98
C ARG A 64 9.63 1.92 -12.89
N ALA A 65 8.44 2.19 -12.37
CA ALA A 65 7.34 1.24 -12.31
C ALA A 65 6.02 1.93 -12.61
N GLY A 66 5.03 1.15 -13.01
CA GLY A 66 3.64 1.59 -13.14
C GLY A 66 2.73 0.73 -12.27
N ILE A 67 1.67 1.33 -11.76
CA ILE A 67 0.61 0.65 -11.02
C ILE A 67 -0.75 1.15 -11.50
N CYS A 68 -1.76 0.29 -11.49
CA CYS A 68 -3.14 0.70 -11.73
C CYS A 68 -3.81 0.96 -10.37
N LEU A 69 -4.27 2.19 -10.14
CA LEU A 69 -4.89 2.58 -8.87
C LEU A 69 -6.23 3.30 -9.13
N PRO A 70 -7.16 3.33 -8.16
CA PRO A 70 -8.36 4.14 -8.27
C PRO A 70 -8.05 5.58 -8.65
N ARG A 71 -8.85 6.14 -9.55
CA ARG A 71 -8.71 7.53 -10.00
C ARG A 71 -8.84 8.54 -8.86
N SER A 72 -9.56 8.20 -7.80
CA SER A 72 -9.67 9.02 -6.58
C SER A 72 -8.36 9.17 -5.81
N MET A 73 -7.40 8.26 -5.99
CA MET A 73 -6.13 8.25 -5.27
C MET A 73 -5.20 9.38 -5.77
N GLN A 74 -4.92 10.36 -4.92
CA GLN A 74 -4.06 11.50 -5.24
C GLN A 74 -2.65 11.30 -4.69
N PHE A 75 -1.64 11.60 -5.50
CA PHE A 75 -0.24 11.56 -5.08
C PHE A 75 0.02 12.59 -3.99
N ILE A 76 0.70 12.20 -2.90
CA ILE A 76 1.14 13.11 -1.86
C ILE A 76 2.57 13.59 -2.19
N PRO A 77 2.76 14.88 -2.52
CA PRO A 77 4.08 15.39 -2.84
C PRO A 77 5.04 15.28 -1.64
N LYS A 78 6.25 14.82 -1.91
CA LYS A 78 7.37 14.91 -0.95
C LYS A 78 7.67 16.39 -0.70
N GLY A 79 7.66 16.81 0.56
CA GLY A 79 8.06 18.17 0.93
C GLY A 79 9.46 18.53 0.40
N ILE A 80 9.71 19.82 0.19
CA ILE A 80 10.91 20.39 -0.48
C ILE A 80 12.24 19.89 0.12
N ARG A 81 12.26 19.47 1.40
CA ARG A 81 13.47 18.99 2.10
C ARG A 81 13.97 17.60 1.71
N LEU A 82 13.17 16.78 1.01
CA LEU A 82 13.60 15.45 0.54
C LEU A 82 14.39 15.49 -0.77
N ARG A 83 14.48 16.65 -1.46
CA ARG A 83 15.19 16.75 -2.74
C ARG A 83 16.71 16.77 -2.62
N GLU A 84 17.25 17.14 -1.46
CA GLU A 84 18.69 17.43 -1.34
C GLU A 84 19.49 16.42 -0.51
N GLN A 85 18.84 15.44 0.14
CA GLN A 85 19.55 14.49 0.99
C GLN A 85 19.08 13.05 0.73
N GLN A 86 20.02 12.24 0.23
CA GLN A 86 19.95 10.78 -0.02
C GLN A 86 19.22 10.33 -1.30
N ALA A 87 19.82 10.62 -2.45
CA ALA A 87 19.33 10.21 -3.77
C ALA A 87 19.46 8.71 -4.12
N ASN A 88 19.80 7.77 -3.22
CA ASN A 88 20.10 6.39 -3.66
C ASN A 88 19.71 5.23 -2.74
N GLU A 89 19.29 5.46 -1.49
CA GLU A 89 19.02 4.32 -0.59
C GLU A 89 17.54 4.05 -0.41
N HIS A 90 16.72 5.09 -0.18
CA HIS A 90 15.29 4.93 0.08
C HIS A 90 14.46 5.85 -0.83
N GLU A 91 13.64 5.27 -1.70
CA GLU A 91 12.66 6.01 -2.51
C GLU A 91 11.25 5.57 -2.15
N GLN A 92 10.33 6.51 -1.95
CA GLN A 92 8.98 6.19 -1.46
C GLN A 92 7.93 6.99 -2.20
N ASP A 93 6.84 6.40 -2.68
CA ASP A 93 5.71 7.18 -3.22
C ASP A 93 4.44 6.82 -2.48
N VAL A 94 3.58 7.81 -2.25
CA VAL A 94 2.33 7.64 -1.50
C VAL A 94 1.18 8.28 -2.25
N TYR A 95 0.07 7.56 -2.30
CA TYR A 95 -1.20 8.00 -2.83
C TYR A 95 -2.27 7.86 -1.74
N THR A 96 -3.19 8.81 -1.65
CA THR A 96 -4.29 8.78 -0.68
C THR A 96 -5.61 9.09 -1.36
N ASP A 97 -6.68 8.49 -0.86
CA ASP A 97 -8.04 8.87 -1.20
C ASP A 97 -8.67 9.54 0.03
N GLU A 98 -8.89 10.84 -0.08
CA GLU A 98 -9.46 11.66 0.99
C GLU A 98 -10.89 11.22 1.37
N ALA A 99 -11.62 10.58 0.44
CA ALA A 99 -12.99 10.14 0.68
C ALA A 99 -13.08 8.79 1.40
N SER A 100 -12.08 7.91 1.23
CA SER A 100 -12.16 6.51 1.68
C SER A 100 -11.20 6.14 2.81
N SER A 101 -10.42 7.08 3.36
CA SER A 101 -9.33 6.82 4.33
C SER A 101 -8.34 5.76 3.83
N ALA A 102 -8.32 5.48 2.52
CA ALA A 102 -7.43 4.50 1.93
C ALA A 102 -6.13 5.18 1.50
N MET A 103 -5.01 4.49 1.71
CA MET A 103 -3.69 4.96 1.32
C MET A 103 -2.91 3.82 0.67
N PHE A 104 -2.23 4.13 -0.42
CA PHE A 104 -1.27 3.25 -1.06
C PHE A 104 0.13 3.86 -0.91
N GLY A 105 1.06 3.10 -0.35
CA GLY A 105 2.46 3.51 -0.20
C GLY A 105 3.38 2.45 -0.79
N VAL A 106 4.34 2.88 -1.61
CA VAL A 106 5.45 2.04 -2.08
C VAL A 106 6.76 2.58 -1.51
N CYS A 107 7.62 1.68 -1.06
CA CYS A 107 8.96 2.00 -0.59
C CYS A 107 9.95 1.08 -1.29
N LEU A 108 10.96 1.67 -1.94
CA LEU A 108 12.11 0.99 -2.51
C LEU A 108 13.29 1.21 -1.58
N MET A 109 13.85 0.11 -1.09
CA MET A 109 15.05 0.09 -0.26
C MET A 109 15.99 -1.00 -0.77
N ASN A 110 17.27 -0.67 -0.91
CA ASN A 110 18.29 -1.65 -1.27
C ASN A 110 18.82 -2.33 0.01
N HIS A 111 18.59 -3.63 0.14
CA HIS A 111 19.11 -4.42 1.24
C HIS A 111 20.17 -5.41 0.74
N THR A 112 21.28 -5.54 1.46
CA THR A 112 22.26 -6.61 1.22
C THR A 112 21.83 -7.84 2.01
N VAL A 113 20.74 -8.47 1.58
CA VAL A 113 20.14 -9.64 2.24
C VAL A 113 20.21 -10.82 1.28
N ARG A 114 20.72 -11.95 1.78
CA ARG A 114 20.74 -13.18 0.98
C ARG A 114 19.33 -13.76 0.96
N THR A 115 18.98 -14.46 -0.11
CA THR A 115 17.66 -15.10 -0.24
C THR A 115 17.35 -16.05 0.92
N GLU A 116 18.37 -16.74 1.44
CA GLU A 116 18.26 -17.63 2.62
C GLU A 116 17.82 -16.91 3.90
N ASP A 117 18.08 -15.61 4.01
CA ASP A 117 17.80 -14.79 5.19
C ASP A 117 16.45 -14.04 5.10
N MET A 118 15.74 -14.13 3.97
CA MET A 118 14.50 -13.38 3.74
C MET A 118 13.40 -13.72 4.75
N ALA A 119 13.28 -14.99 5.16
CA ALA A 119 12.31 -15.40 6.18
C ALA A 119 12.63 -14.80 7.56
N THR A 120 13.92 -14.64 7.86
CA THR A 120 14.38 -13.99 9.09
C THR A 120 14.06 -12.50 9.05
N LEU A 121 14.38 -11.82 7.95
CA LEU A 121 14.05 -10.40 7.75
C LEU A 121 12.54 -10.15 7.91
N GLN A 122 11.70 -10.97 7.28
CA GLN A 122 10.25 -10.86 7.39
C GLN A 122 9.76 -10.98 8.85
N ARG A 123 10.31 -11.94 9.60
CA ARG A 123 9.99 -12.13 11.02
C ARG A 123 10.42 -10.92 11.84
N GLU A 124 11.62 -10.40 11.60
CA GLU A 124 12.13 -9.21 12.29
C GLU A 124 11.28 -7.98 12.01
N MET A 125 10.88 -7.75 10.75
CA MET A 125 9.97 -6.67 10.38
C MET A 125 8.63 -6.77 11.12
N ALA A 126 8.04 -7.97 11.18
CA ALA A 126 6.80 -8.18 11.93
C ALA A 126 6.97 -7.92 13.44
N VAL A 127 8.09 -8.31 14.03
CA VAL A 127 8.41 -8.01 15.43
C VAL A 127 8.58 -6.51 15.66
N GLN A 128 9.28 -5.80 14.77
CA GLN A 128 9.44 -4.35 14.88
C GLN A 128 8.11 -3.61 14.73
N ALA A 129 7.25 -4.03 13.80
CA ALA A 129 5.91 -3.47 13.64
C ALA A 129 5.09 -3.62 14.93
N LYS A 130 5.10 -4.80 15.57
CA LYS A 130 4.42 -5.03 16.85
C LYS A 130 4.98 -4.22 18.02
N LYS A 131 6.29 -3.94 18.01
CA LYS A 131 6.93 -3.07 19.02
C LYS A 131 6.50 -1.61 18.88
N LEU A 132 6.37 -1.14 17.63
CA LEU A 132 5.89 0.20 17.34
C LEU A 132 4.40 0.34 17.65
N ARG A 133 3.62 -0.71 17.36
CA ARG A 133 2.17 -0.74 17.53
C ARG A 133 1.67 -2.11 17.96
N ALA A 134 1.22 -2.19 19.21
CA ALA A 134 0.81 -3.45 19.84
C ALA A 134 -0.46 -4.07 19.24
N ASP A 135 -1.26 -3.28 18.54
CA ASP A 135 -2.51 -3.66 17.88
C ASP A 135 -2.30 -4.23 16.46
N VAL A 136 -1.09 -4.18 15.92
CA VAL A 136 -0.78 -4.72 14.59
C VAL A 136 -0.81 -6.25 14.58
N GLN A 137 -1.61 -6.80 13.68
CA GLN A 137 -1.67 -8.24 13.41
C GLN A 137 -1.20 -8.55 11.99
N LEU A 138 -0.35 -9.57 11.86
CA LEU A 138 0.04 -10.10 10.56
C LEU A 138 -1.04 -11.07 10.08
N VAL A 139 -1.82 -10.66 9.08
CA VAL A 139 -2.92 -11.47 8.52
C VAL A 139 -2.42 -12.40 7.41
N GLN A 140 -1.54 -11.90 6.54
CA GLN A 140 -0.96 -12.66 5.43
C GLN A 140 0.49 -12.27 5.19
N ALA A 141 1.29 -13.23 4.74
CA ALA A 141 2.70 -13.09 4.49
C ALA A 141 3.08 -13.98 3.29
N GLU A 142 3.50 -13.38 2.18
CA GLU A 142 3.85 -14.09 0.96
C GLU A 142 5.20 -13.63 0.43
N MET A 143 6.03 -14.58 0.01
CA MET A 143 7.26 -14.30 -0.73
C MET A 143 7.01 -14.56 -2.21
N MET A 144 7.04 -13.49 -3.00
CA MET A 144 6.87 -13.56 -4.45
C MET A 144 8.23 -13.43 -5.14
N ALA A 145 8.52 -14.36 -6.05
CA ALA A 145 9.61 -14.19 -6.99
C ALA A 145 9.13 -13.32 -8.16
N CYS A 146 9.68 -12.11 -8.29
CA CYS A 146 9.43 -11.26 -9.44
C CYS A 146 10.39 -11.64 -10.58
N SER A 147 9.87 -12.22 -11.65
CA SER A 147 10.57 -12.22 -12.95
C SER A 147 10.41 -10.84 -13.59
N ALA A 148 11.45 -10.39 -14.31
CA ALA A 148 11.40 -9.10 -15.01
C ALA A 148 10.17 -9.04 -15.94
N GLY A 149 9.35 -7.99 -15.78
CA GLY A 149 8.19 -7.71 -16.64
C GLY A 149 6.82 -8.03 -16.05
N ARG A 150 6.70 -8.44 -14.78
CA ARG A 150 5.38 -8.63 -14.14
C ARG A 150 4.81 -7.30 -13.66
N ARG A 151 3.63 -6.92 -14.18
CA ARG A 151 2.83 -5.80 -13.68
C ARG A 151 2.31 -6.18 -12.30
N LEU A 152 2.50 -5.31 -11.31
CA LEU A 152 1.84 -5.43 -10.01
C LEU A 152 0.38 -5.02 -10.24
N VAL A 153 -0.52 -6.00 -10.13
CA VAL A 153 -1.97 -5.82 -10.15
C VAL A 153 -2.43 -5.74 -8.70
#